data_AF-A0A926P9S5-F1
#
_entry.id   AF-A0A926P9S5-F1
#
_cell.length_a   1.000
_cell.length_b   1.000
_cell.length_c   1.000
_cell.angle_alpha   90.00
_cell.angle_beta   90.00
_cell.angle_gamma   90.00
#
_symmetry.space_group_name_H-M   'P 1'
#
loop_
_entity.id
_entity.type
_entity.pdbx_description
1 polymer ?
#
loop_
_entity_poly.entity_id
_entity_poly.type
_entity_poly.pdbx_seq_one_letter_code
_entity_poly.pdbx_strand_id
1 'polypeptide(L)'
;MPENPNQPKDYDAVIGGNAPAYSGLVLGGIEGVKQRFGVGDLPSHSYSIEQRIAALNDALNYGKSGLELVIQALNDAEWHIHQAAYSLLNPYSENYVKQALLQYSSRLAKELLKCYEIGERNFQGANLSGVYLPWAVLSEADLSKANLTEAYLKQAYLSGADLSEANLSKVNLTDGELSEANLNGANLSQAYLNKANLTQATLIRANLRSADLSDANLSNTNLSEATLSWTNLSDTNLSGANLSGANLVGAKFTSLDLRGANLSGAKLTGVNLDEANLDRAYYNNETDFPIGFRAYTQLIELLQ
;
A
#
# COMPACT_ATOMS: atom_id res chain seq x y z
N MET A 1 30.34 3.03 21.01
CA MET A 1 29.41 3.43 22.09
C MET A 1 29.86 2.69 23.35
N PRO A 2 29.93 3.33 24.53
CA PRO A 2 30.22 2.62 25.76
C PRO A 2 29.08 1.62 26.04
N GLU A 3 29.42 0.39 26.44
CA GLU A 3 28.46 -0.67 26.75
C GLU A 3 27.51 -0.21 27.86
N ASN A 4 26.20 -0.38 27.64
CA ASN A 4 25.20 -0.14 28.67
C ASN A 4 25.37 -1.21 29.77
N PRO A 5 25.70 -0.85 31.02
CA PRO A 5 25.98 -1.82 32.08
C PRO A 5 24.77 -2.68 32.48
N ASN A 6 23.56 -2.32 32.03
CA ASN A 6 22.34 -3.10 32.23
C ASN A 6 21.97 -3.98 31.01
N GLN A 7 22.82 -4.02 29.97
CA GLN A 7 22.59 -4.86 28.81
C GLN A 7 22.94 -6.33 29.14
N PRO A 8 22.04 -7.29 28.87
CA PRO A 8 22.34 -8.70 29.05
C PRO A 8 23.52 -9.12 28.16
N LYS A 9 24.46 -9.89 28.72
CA LYS A 9 25.65 -10.37 28.02
C LYS A 9 25.31 -11.49 27.05
N ASP A 10 26.20 -11.71 26.07
CA ASP A 10 26.00 -12.68 24.99
C ASP A 10 25.71 -14.13 25.47
N TYR A 11 26.15 -14.48 26.69
CA TYR A 11 25.99 -15.80 27.31
C TYR A 11 25.19 -15.79 28.63
N ASP A 12 24.45 -14.73 28.94
CA ASP A 12 23.67 -14.67 30.18
C ASP A 12 22.56 -15.73 30.17
N ALA A 13 22.62 -16.68 31.10
CA ALA A 13 21.59 -17.70 31.26
C ALA A 13 20.25 -17.06 31.65
N VAL A 14 19.20 -17.25 30.85
CA VAL A 14 17.85 -16.77 31.17
C VAL A 14 17.06 -17.91 31.78
N ILE A 15 16.74 -17.79 33.07
CA ILE A 15 15.81 -18.70 33.74
C ILE A 15 14.38 -18.24 33.37
N GLY A 16 13.66 -19.02 32.56
CA GLY A 16 12.23 -18.79 32.30
C GLY A 16 11.81 -18.36 30.89
N GLY A 17 12.63 -18.59 29.86
CA GLY A 17 12.17 -18.43 28.46
C GLY A 17 11.20 -19.55 28.04
N ASN A 18 10.13 -19.21 27.31
CA ASN A 18 9.14 -20.14 26.73
C ASN A 18 9.74 -21.04 25.61
N ALA A 19 10.84 -21.73 25.86
CA ALA A 19 11.40 -22.70 24.94
C ALA A 19 10.68 -24.07 25.10
N PRO A 20 10.30 -24.75 24.00
CA PRO A 20 9.74 -26.10 24.08
C PRO A 20 10.72 -27.06 24.75
N ALA A 21 10.17 -28.00 25.53
CA ALA A 21 10.92 -28.97 26.32
C ALA A 21 11.61 -30.06 25.48
N TYR A 22 12.66 -29.71 24.73
CA TYR A 22 13.55 -30.71 24.12
C TYR A 22 15.03 -30.33 24.32
N SER A 23 15.62 -31.01 25.32
CA SER A 23 17.05 -31.31 25.52
C SER A 23 18.08 -30.17 25.69
N GLY A 24 18.72 -30.14 26.87
CA GLY A 24 20.06 -29.58 27.06
C GLY A 24 20.13 -28.14 27.58
N LEU A 25 21.37 -27.69 27.88
CA LEU A 25 21.71 -26.32 28.28
C LEU A 25 20.95 -25.31 27.42
N VAL A 26 20.05 -24.54 28.02
CA VAL A 26 19.42 -23.41 27.35
C VAL A 26 20.52 -22.37 27.18
N LEU A 27 21.04 -22.23 25.95
CA LEU A 27 21.87 -21.09 25.60
C LEU A 27 21.00 -19.86 25.87
N GLY A 28 21.37 -19.10 26.89
CA GLY A 28 20.76 -17.81 27.17
C GLY A 28 21.35 -16.74 26.25
N GLY A 29 21.08 -15.48 26.56
CA GLY A 29 21.66 -14.37 25.82
C GLY A 29 21.26 -14.32 24.34
N ILE A 30 22.12 -13.71 23.53
CA ILE A 30 21.92 -13.57 22.08
C ILE A 30 21.99 -14.91 21.34
N GLU A 31 22.77 -15.88 21.83
CA GLU A 31 22.87 -17.21 21.19
C GLU A 31 21.57 -18.01 21.30
N GLY A 32 20.88 -17.90 22.44
CA GLY A 32 19.53 -18.45 22.59
C GLY A 32 18.51 -17.81 21.63
N VAL A 33 18.63 -16.50 21.41
CA VAL A 33 17.80 -15.78 20.44
C VAL A 33 18.09 -16.25 19.02
N LYS A 34 19.37 -16.37 18.63
CA LYS A 34 19.79 -16.89 17.32
C LYS A 34 19.23 -18.29 17.07
N GLN A 35 19.30 -19.17 18.07
CA GLN A 35 18.74 -20.53 17.96
C GLN A 35 17.22 -20.51 17.71
N ARG A 36 16.46 -19.70 18.47
CA ARG A 36 15.00 -19.54 18.27
C ARG A 36 14.66 -18.91 16.92
N PHE A 37 15.52 -18.06 16.39
CA PHE A 37 15.36 -17.50 15.05
C PHE A 37 15.66 -18.52 13.93
N GLY A 38 16.39 -19.59 14.25
CA GLY A 38 16.81 -20.63 13.30
C GLY A 38 18.23 -20.46 12.76
N VAL A 39 19.08 -19.69 13.45
CA VAL A 39 20.52 -19.57 13.15
C VAL A 39 21.28 -20.59 14.01
N GLY A 40 21.81 -21.65 13.40
CA GLY A 40 22.56 -22.72 14.06
C GLY A 40 22.40 -24.08 13.36
N ASP A 41 22.83 -25.17 14.00
CA ASP A 41 22.82 -26.53 13.45
C ASP A 41 21.41 -27.16 13.34
N LEU A 42 20.37 -26.48 13.84
CA LEU A 42 18.99 -26.92 13.74
C LEU A 42 18.34 -26.37 12.45
N PRO A 43 17.54 -27.17 11.72
CA PRO A 43 16.93 -26.72 10.47
C PRO A 43 16.05 -25.48 10.67
N SER A 44 16.14 -24.51 9.76
CA SER A 44 15.32 -23.28 9.77
C SER A 44 13.80 -23.51 9.77
N HIS A 45 13.35 -24.72 9.40
CA HIS A 45 11.94 -25.13 9.32
C HIS A 45 11.39 -25.64 10.66
N SER A 46 12.19 -25.63 11.73
CA SER A 46 11.80 -26.12 13.06
C SER A 46 10.91 -25.14 13.83
N TYR A 47 10.88 -23.87 13.43
CA TYR A 47 10.25 -22.77 14.15
C TYR A 47 9.23 -22.05 13.26
N SER A 48 8.09 -21.66 13.82
CA SER A 48 7.06 -20.90 13.11
C SER A 48 7.52 -19.46 12.81
N ILE A 49 6.91 -18.81 11.82
CA ILE A 49 7.17 -17.39 11.49
C ILE A 49 7.00 -16.51 12.74
N GLU A 50 5.96 -16.74 13.54
CA GLU A 50 5.70 -16.01 14.79
C GLU A 50 6.84 -16.16 15.80
N GLN A 51 7.35 -17.38 16.00
CA GLN A 51 8.47 -17.63 16.91
C GLN A 51 9.74 -16.92 16.46
N ARG A 52 9.99 -16.90 15.15
CA ARG A 52 11.14 -16.23 14.55
C ARG A 52 11.03 -14.70 14.69
N ILE A 53 9.84 -14.14 14.48
CA ILE A 53 9.57 -12.70 14.70
C ILE A 53 9.74 -12.34 16.19
N ALA A 54 9.24 -13.17 17.11
CA ALA A 54 9.45 -12.97 18.54
C ALA A 54 10.94 -12.96 18.91
N ALA A 55 11.73 -13.85 18.31
CA ALA A 55 13.18 -13.86 18.48
C ALA A 55 13.83 -12.56 17.96
N LEU A 56 13.40 -12.02 16.81
CA LEU A 56 13.93 -10.73 16.32
C LEU A 56 13.62 -9.57 17.28
N ASN A 57 12.44 -9.56 17.92
CA ASN A 57 12.11 -8.59 18.95
C ASN A 57 13.03 -8.73 20.17
N ASP A 58 13.22 -9.97 20.65
CA ASP A 58 14.12 -10.25 21.78
C ASP A 58 15.56 -9.83 21.47
N ALA A 59 16.00 -9.97 20.22
CA ALA A 59 17.34 -9.62 19.76
C ALA A 59 17.69 -8.17 20.08
N LEU A 60 16.73 -7.23 19.99
CA LEU A 60 16.97 -5.81 20.23
C LEU A 60 17.45 -5.50 21.66
N ASN A 61 17.22 -6.40 22.63
CA ASN A 61 17.74 -6.27 24.00
C ASN A 61 19.27 -6.48 24.09
N TYR A 62 19.91 -6.99 23.04
CA TYR A 62 21.33 -7.36 23.01
C TYR A 62 22.19 -6.38 22.18
N GLY A 63 21.72 -5.13 22.01
CA GLY A 63 22.49 -4.05 21.41
C GLY A 63 23.00 -4.38 20.01
N LYS A 64 24.32 -4.23 19.77
CA LYS A 64 24.92 -4.41 18.43
C LYS A 64 24.74 -5.84 17.90
N SER A 65 25.00 -6.87 18.71
CA SER A 65 24.85 -8.28 18.31
C SER A 65 23.41 -8.60 17.93
N GLY A 66 22.45 -8.00 18.65
CA GLY A 66 21.03 -8.05 18.34
C GLY A 66 20.69 -7.42 16.99
N LEU A 67 21.15 -6.19 16.76
CA LEU A 67 20.93 -5.47 15.52
C LEU A 67 21.57 -6.19 14.31
N GLU A 68 22.73 -6.81 14.48
CA GLU A 68 23.36 -7.64 13.44
C GLU A 68 22.49 -8.84 13.04
N LEU A 69 21.83 -9.49 14.02
CA LEU A 69 20.88 -10.58 13.73
C LEU A 69 19.64 -10.07 12.97
N VAL A 70 19.08 -8.93 13.38
CA VAL A 70 17.92 -8.34 12.70
C VAL A 70 18.31 -7.88 11.28
N ILE A 71 19.51 -7.34 11.08
CA ILE A 71 20.04 -7.03 9.74
C ILE A 71 20.19 -8.30 8.89
N GLN A 72 20.67 -9.41 9.48
CA GLN A 72 20.75 -10.67 8.76
C GLN A 72 19.37 -11.14 8.29
N ALA A 73 18.33 -10.96 9.11
CA ALA A 73 16.95 -11.32 8.79
C ALA A 73 16.33 -10.54 7.62
N LEU A 74 16.93 -9.41 7.19
CA LEU A 74 16.58 -8.75 5.91
C LEU A 74 16.92 -9.60 4.66
N ASN A 75 17.59 -10.76 4.83
CA ASN A 75 17.98 -11.69 3.76
C ASN A 75 17.27 -13.04 3.88
N ASP A 76 16.20 -13.16 4.67
CA ASP A 76 15.54 -14.45 4.87
C ASP A 76 14.94 -14.99 3.55
N ALA A 77 14.30 -16.15 3.57
CA ALA A 77 13.47 -16.58 2.43
C ALA A 77 12.01 -16.13 2.59
N GLU A 78 11.55 -15.99 3.84
CA GLU A 78 10.17 -15.71 4.18
C GLU A 78 9.90 -14.19 4.20
N TRP A 79 8.94 -13.74 3.38
CA TRP A 79 8.60 -12.32 3.24
C TRP A 79 8.34 -11.63 4.60
N HIS A 80 7.52 -12.26 5.43
CA HIS A 80 7.13 -11.73 6.75
C HIS A 80 8.32 -11.50 7.68
N ILE A 81 9.38 -12.29 7.55
CA ILE A 81 10.60 -12.13 8.36
C ILE A 81 11.37 -10.88 7.93
N HIS A 82 11.49 -10.62 6.62
CA HIS A 82 12.22 -9.44 6.14
C HIS A 82 11.47 -8.18 6.51
N GLN A 83 10.14 -8.23 6.41
CA GLN A 83 9.29 -7.10 6.75
C GLN A 83 9.32 -6.79 8.24
N ALA A 84 9.29 -7.81 9.09
CA ALA A 84 9.48 -7.65 10.53
C ALA A 84 10.86 -7.05 10.84
N ALA A 85 11.91 -7.58 10.22
CA ALA A 85 13.27 -7.06 10.36
C ALA A 85 13.38 -5.58 9.94
N TYR A 86 12.81 -5.21 8.80
CA TYR A 86 12.77 -3.83 8.34
C TYR A 86 12.06 -2.91 9.34
N SER A 87 10.89 -3.33 9.82
CA SER A 87 10.09 -2.56 10.78
C SER A 87 10.82 -2.32 12.09
N LEU A 88 11.54 -3.33 12.58
CA LEU A 88 12.35 -3.25 13.79
C LEU A 88 13.57 -2.33 13.62
N LEU A 89 14.18 -2.30 12.43
CA LEU A 89 15.38 -1.49 12.16
C LEU A 89 15.06 -0.04 11.80
N ASN A 90 13.88 0.26 11.25
CA ASN A 90 13.53 1.58 10.75
C ASN A 90 13.68 2.74 11.78
N PRO A 91 13.39 2.55 13.09
CA PRO A 91 13.61 3.61 14.10
C PRO A 91 15.09 3.90 14.43
N TYR A 92 16.01 3.02 14.04
CA TYR A 92 17.41 3.11 14.43
C TYR A 92 18.18 4.10 13.54
N SER A 93 19.08 4.87 14.16
CA SER A 93 19.75 6.00 13.51
C SER A 93 21.22 5.73 13.14
N GLU A 94 21.75 4.60 13.59
CA GLU A 94 23.12 4.14 13.42
C GLU A 94 23.48 3.99 11.94
N ASN A 95 24.66 4.49 11.57
CA ASN A 95 25.09 4.52 10.16
C ASN A 95 25.12 3.14 9.50
N TYR A 96 25.53 2.09 10.24
CA TYR A 96 25.58 0.74 9.68
C TYR A 96 24.17 0.14 9.46
N VAL A 97 23.20 0.45 10.34
CA VAL A 97 21.79 0.06 10.15
C VAL A 97 21.21 0.77 8.93
N LYS A 98 21.46 2.09 8.79
CA LYS A 98 21.05 2.86 7.62
C LYS A 98 21.64 2.31 6.32
N GLN A 99 22.92 1.92 6.33
CA GLN A 99 23.55 1.29 5.17
C GLN A 99 22.92 -0.07 4.83
N ALA A 100 22.61 -0.90 5.83
CA ALA A 100 21.91 -2.16 5.61
C ALA A 100 20.51 -1.95 5.02
N LEU A 101 19.75 -0.99 5.53
CA LEU A 101 18.44 -0.63 5.00
C LEU A 101 18.52 -0.10 3.56
N LEU A 102 19.53 0.70 3.23
CA LEU A 102 19.76 1.16 1.85
C LEU A 102 20.08 0.01 0.89
N GLN A 103 20.91 -0.94 1.31
CA GLN A 103 21.19 -2.15 0.53
C GLN A 103 19.95 -3.05 0.40
N TYR A 104 19.12 -3.12 1.44
CA TYR A 104 17.86 -3.84 1.37
C TYR A 104 16.90 -3.18 0.37
N SER A 105 16.71 -1.87 0.45
CA SER A 105 15.84 -1.12 -0.47
C SER A 105 16.27 -1.28 -1.93
N SER A 106 17.56 -1.42 -2.23
CA SER A 106 18.05 -1.57 -3.61
C SER A 106 17.71 -2.92 -4.24
N ARG A 107 17.43 -3.95 -3.44
CA ARG A 107 17.01 -5.28 -3.92
C ARG A 107 15.56 -5.63 -3.60
N LEU A 108 14.87 -4.83 -2.77
CA LEU A 108 13.52 -5.09 -2.28
C LEU A 108 12.53 -5.41 -3.40
N ALA A 109 12.59 -4.65 -4.50
CA ALA A 109 11.79 -4.90 -5.70
C ALA A 109 11.96 -6.33 -6.23
N LYS A 110 13.21 -6.82 -6.29
CA LYS A 110 13.53 -8.16 -6.78
C LYS A 110 13.05 -9.25 -5.83
N GLU A 111 13.23 -9.07 -4.52
CA GLU A 111 12.78 -10.05 -3.53
C GLU A 111 11.25 -10.15 -3.51
N LEU A 112 10.55 -9.02 -3.58
CA LEU A 112 9.09 -9.01 -3.69
C LEU A 112 8.59 -9.82 -4.90
N LEU A 113 9.17 -9.59 -6.09
CA LEU A 113 8.79 -10.33 -7.29
C LEU A 113 9.10 -11.82 -7.17
N LYS A 114 10.24 -12.18 -6.57
CA LYS A 114 10.61 -13.57 -6.33
C LYS A 114 9.64 -14.26 -5.37
N CYS A 115 9.23 -13.59 -4.29
CA CYS A 115 8.21 -14.10 -3.37
C CYS A 115 6.87 -14.28 -4.10
N TYR A 116 6.48 -13.31 -4.94
CA TYR A 116 5.26 -13.41 -5.74
C TYR A 116 5.30 -14.60 -6.70
N GLU A 117 6.42 -14.83 -7.38
CA GLU A 117 6.63 -15.95 -8.31
C GLU A 117 6.48 -17.32 -7.65
N ILE A 118 6.86 -17.46 -6.37
CA ILE A 118 6.72 -18.72 -5.62
C ILE A 118 5.34 -18.88 -4.94
N GLY A 119 4.41 -17.95 -5.18
CA GLY A 119 3.03 -18.02 -4.72
C GLY A 119 2.70 -17.18 -3.50
N GLU A 120 3.64 -16.41 -2.95
CA GLU A 120 3.32 -15.45 -1.89
C GLU A 120 2.39 -14.37 -2.45
N ARG A 121 1.35 -14.02 -1.69
CA ARG A 121 0.40 -12.97 -2.05
C ARG A 121 0.24 -11.96 -0.92
N ASN A 122 0.65 -12.30 0.29
CA ASN A 122 0.53 -11.43 1.44
C ASN A 122 1.75 -10.52 1.58
N PHE A 123 1.60 -9.29 1.07
CA PHE A 123 2.54 -8.19 1.19
C PHE A 123 1.93 -7.04 2.03
N GLN A 124 0.99 -7.36 2.92
CA GLN A 124 0.28 -6.38 3.73
C GLN A 124 1.26 -5.53 4.54
N GLY A 125 1.10 -4.20 4.48
CA GLY A 125 1.93 -3.25 5.23
C GLY A 125 3.38 -3.15 4.74
N ALA A 126 3.70 -3.70 3.56
CA ALA A 126 5.04 -3.64 3.00
C ALA A 126 5.52 -2.19 2.84
N ASN A 127 6.77 -1.90 3.23
CA ASN A 127 7.36 -0.61 2.89
C ASN A 127 8.05 -0.67 1.53
N LEU A 128 7.32 -0.25 0.50
CA LEU A 128 7.73 -0.23 -0.91
C LEU A 128 7.88 1.21 -1.41
N SER A 129 8.21 2.17 -0.54
CA SER A 129 8.37 3.56 -0.95
C SER A 129 9.54 3.72 -1.92
N GLY A 130 9.30 4.42 -3.03
CA GLY A 130 10.30 4.71 -4.05
C GLY A 130 10.80 3.50 -4.84
N VAL A 131 10.17 2.31 -4.70
CA VAL A 131 10.60 1.12 -5.44
C VAL A 131 10.42 1.32 -6.94
N TYR A 132 11.32 0.73 -7.72
CA TYR A 132 11.25 0.74 -9.17
C TYR A 132 10.78 -0.63 -9.67
N LEU A 133 9.50 -0.71 -10.05
CA LEU A 133 8.79 -1.93 -10.43
C LEU A 133 7.90 -1.72 -11.68
N PRO A 134 8.45 -1.21 -12.79
CA PRO A 134 7.67 -1.11 -14.03
C PRO A 134 7.31 -2.51 -14.54
N TRP A 135 6.12 -2.66 -15.14
CA TRP A 135 5.60 -3.93 -15.65
C TRP A 135 5.46 -5.05 -14.61
N ALA A 136 5.54 -4.73 -13.31
CA ALA A 136 5.42 -5.74 -12.25
C ALA A 136 4.07 -6.46 -12.33
N VAL A 137 4.10 -7.78 -12.16
CA VAL A 137 2.88 -8.60 -12.08
C VAL A 137 2.60 -8.86 -10.61
N LEU A 138 1.55 -8.23 -10.11
CA LEU A 138 1.10 -8.25 -8.71
C LEU A 138 -0.43 -8.38 -8.63
N SER A 139 -1.06 -8.98 -9.64
CA SER A 139 -2.48 -9.29 -9.63
C SER A 139 -2.84 -10.14 -8.41
N GLU A 140 -3.97 -9.83 -7.78
CA GLU A 140 -4.48 -10.49 -6.57
C GLU A 140 -3.53 -10.45 -5.35
N ALA A 141 -2.47 -9.64 -5.38
CA ALA A 141 -1.62 -9.44 -4.22
C ALA A 141 -2.36 -8.63 -3.14
N ASP A 142 -2.21 -9.04 -1.88
CA ASP A 142 -2.58 -8.22 -0.72
C ASP A 142 -1.43 -7.26 -0.43
N LEU A 143 -1.61 -6.02 -0.87
CA LEU A 143 -0.78 -4.85 -0.59
C LEU A 143 -1.53 -3.87 0.34
N SER A 144 -2.52 -4.36 1.10
CA SER A 144 -3.30 -3.52 2.00
C SER A 144 -2.35 -2.84 3.00
N LYS A 145 -2.58 -1.55 3.27
CA LYS A 145 -1.75 -0.73 4.18
C LYS A 145 -0.28 -0.58 3.77
N ALA A 146 0.12 -1.06 2.58
CA ALA A 146 1.49 -0.92 2.11
C ALA A 146 1.85 0.56 1.91
N ASN A 147 3.12 0.91 2.15
CA ASN A 147 3.65 2.21 1.79
C ASN A 147 4.28 2.14 0.40
N LEU A 148 3.59 2.68 -0.60
CA LEU A 148 4.01 2.77 -2.01
C LEU A 148 4.28 4.23 -2.43
N THR A 149 4.56 5.10 -1.44
CA THR A 149 4.83 6.52 -1.69
C THR A 149 5.97 6.67 -2.69
N GLU A 150 5.74 7.44 -3.75
CA GLU A 150 6.71 7.71 -4.82
C GLU A 150 7.23 6.45 -5.56
N ALA A 151 6.55 5.30 -5.42
CA ALA A 151 6.92 4.09 -6.16
C ALA A 151 6.67 4.25 -7.67
N TYR A 152 7.52 3.63 -8.48
CA TYR A 152 7.40 3.60 -9.93
C TYR A 152 6.84 2.26 -10.40
N LEU A 153 5.54 2.22 -10.64
CA LEU A 153 4.74 1.06 -11.04
C LEU A 153 4.10 1.26 -12.43
N LYS A 154 4.77 2.00 -13.31
CA LYS A 154 4.28 2.23 -14.68
C LYS A 154 4.01 0.90 -15.37
N GLN A 155 2.82 0.75 -15.98
CA GLN A 155 2.37 -0.46 -16.66
C GLN A 155 2.34 -1.73 -15.78
N ALA A 156 2.25 -1.58 -14.46
CA ALA A 156 2.11 -2.74 -13.55
C ALA A 156 0.73 -3.39 -13.69
N TYR A 157 0.68 -4.70 -13.49
CA TYR A 157 -0.54 -5.51 -13.45
C TYR A 157 -0.94 -5.75 -12.00
N LEU A 158 -2.01 -5.10 -11.57
CA LEU A 158 -2.56 -5.07 -10.22
C LEU A 158 -4.05 -5.41 -10.19
N SER A 159 -4.57 -6.05 -11.25
CA SER A 159 -5.96 -6.49 -11.31
C SER A 159 -6.33 -7.33 -10.07
N GLY A 160 -7.43 -6.99 -9.41
CA GLY A 160 -7.90 -7.66 -8.19
C GLY A 160 -6.99 -7.52 -6.96
N ALA A 161 -5.91 -6.73 -7.02
CA ALA A 161 -5.04 -6.51 -5.86
C ALA A 161 -5.78 -5.78 -4.74
N ASP A 162 -5.48 -6.13 -3.49
CA ASP A 162 -5.92 -5.36 -2.34
C ASP A 162 -4.88 -4.28 -2.03
N LEU A 163 -5.25 -3.02 -2.25
CA LEU A 163 -4.49 -1.81 -1.95
C LEU A 163 -5.23 -0.94 -0.92
N SER A 164 -6.17 -1.53 -0.17
CA SER A 164 -6.96 -0.80 0.81
C SER A 164 -6.07 -0.19 1.89
N GLU A 165 -6.37 1.07 2.24
CA GLU A 165 -5.59 1.87 3.20
C GLU A 165 -4.09 2.04 2.83
N ALA A 166 -3.67 1.66 1.63
CA ALA A 166 -2.28 1.82 1.19
C ALA A 166 -1.94 3.30 0.98
N ASN A 167 -0.69 3.67 1.26
CA ASN A 167 -0.17 4.99 0.92
C ASN A 167 0.48 4.96 -0.46
N LEU A 168 -0.27 5.39 -1.48
CA LEU A 168 0.12 5.48 -2.88
C LEU A 168 0.41 6.94 -3.29
N SER A 169 0.74 7.83 -2.34
CA SER A 169 0.94 9.24 -2.67
C SER A 169 2.10 9.40 -3.66
N LYS A 170 1.85 10.18 -4.73
CA LYS A 170 2.78 10.40 -5.85
C LYS A 170 3.27 9.12 -6.56
N VAL A 171 2.58 8.00 -6.40
CA VAL A 171 2.91 6.77 -7.14
C VAL A 171 2.79 7.02 -8.64
N ASN A 172 3.65 6.39 -9.44
CA ASN A 172 3.48 6.33 -10.88
C ASN A 172 2.84 5.00 -11.28
N LEU A 173 1.56 5.03 -11.63
CA LEU A 173 0.75 3.93 -12.16
C LEU A 173 0.26 4.25 -13.58
N THR A 174 1.02 5.08 -14.32
CA THR A 174 0.71 5.40 -15.71
C THR A 174 0.54 4.13 -16.52
N ASP A 175 -0.52 4.03 -17.33
CA ASP A 175 -0.86 2.84 -18.12
C ASP A 175 -0.97 1.53 -17.29
N GLY A 176 -1.23 1.60 -15.98
CA GLY A 176 -1.36 0.44 -15.10
C GLY A 176 -2.72 -0.27 -15.21
N GLU A 177 -2.74 -1.58 -14.96
CA GLU A 177 -3.95 -2.41 -14.94
C GLU A 177 -4.40 -2.66 -13.50
N LEU A 178 -5.46 -1.97 -13.06
CA LEU A 178 -6.04 -2.04 -11.71
C LEU A 178 -7.53 -2.44 -11.73
N SER A 179 -7.97 -3.15 -12.77
CA SER A 179 -9.35 -3.63 -12.88
C SER A 179 -9.73 -4.45 -11.64
N GLU A 180 -10.89 -4.18 -11.04
CA GLU A 180 -11.40 -4.87 -9.84
C GLU A 180 -10.52 -4.75 -8.58
N ALA A 181 -9.51 -3.88 -8.58
CA ALA A 181 -8.66 -3.66 -7.40
C ALA A 181 -9.44 -2.99 -6.25
N ASN A 182 -9.08 -3.34 -5.02
CA ASN A 182 -9.60 -2.69 -3.81
C ASN A 182 -8.67 -1.56 -3.37
N LEU A 183 -9.05 -0.32 -3.57
CA LEU A 183 -8.33 0.91 -3.18
C LEU A 183 -9.08 1.70 -2.09
N ASN A 184 -9.95 1.02 -1.32
CA ASN A 184 -10.77 1.69 -0.31
C ASN A 184 -9.88 2.37 0.75
N GLY A 185 -10.13 3.65 1.02
CA GLY A 185 -9.35 4.46 1.96
C GLY A 185 -7.90 4.72 1.54
N ALA A 186 -7.47 4.31 0.34
CA ALA A 186 -6.10 4.51 -0.10
C ALA A 186 -5.77 6.00 -0.31
N ASN A 187 -4.52 6.36 -0.04
CA ASN A 187 -4.01 7.70 -0.32
C ASN A 187 -3.32 7.73 -1.69
N LEU A 188 -4.01 8.20 -2.72
CA LEU A 188 -3.53 8.39 -4.09
C LEU A 188 -3.25 9.87 -4.40
N SER A 189 -3.01 10.70 -3.36
CA SER A 189 -2.80 12.13 -3.58
C SER A 189 -1.57 12.36 -4.47
N GLN A 190 -1.73 13.22 -5.48
CA GLN A 190 -0.71 13.51 -6.50
C GLN A 190 -0.21 12.29 -7.29
N ALA A 191 -0.94 11.18 -7.29
CA ALA A 191 -0.59 10.00 -8.09
C ALA A 191 -0.71 10.27 -9.59
N TYR A 192 0.13 9.59 -10.38
CA TYR A 192 0.02 9.54 -11.84
C TYR A 192 -0.68 8.26 -12.26
N LEU A 193 -1.93 8.37 -12.67
CA LEU A 193 -2.82 7.28 -13.10
C LEU A 193 -3.31 7.51 -14.53
N ASN A 194 -2.65 8.38 -15.29
CA ASN A 194 -3.06 8.68 -16.65
C ASN A 194 -3.02 7.39 -17.49
N LYS A 195 -4.08 7.14 -18.25
CA LYS A 195 -4.33 5.91 -19.02
C LYS A 195 -4.46 4.61 -18.22
N ALA A 196 -4.53 4.68 -16.89
CA ALA A 196 -4.73 3.49 -16.08
C ALA A 196 -6.14 2.90 -16.28
N ASN A 197 -6.23 1.58 -16.23
CA ASN A 197 -7.50 0.85 -16.22
C ASN A 197 -7.89 0.54 -14.78
N LEU A 198 -8.92 1.20 -14.27
CA LEU A 198 -9.50 0.98 -12.93
C LEU A 198 -10.93 0.42 -13.04
N THR A 199 -11.30 -0.19 -14.17
CA THR A 199 -12.66 -0.72 -14.37
C THR A 199 -13.14 -1.57 -13.20
N GLN A 200 -14.34 -1.29 -12.69
CA GLN A 200 -14.94 -2.02 -11.55
C GLN A 200 -14.13 -1.99 -10.23
N ALA A 201 -13.09 -1.17 -10.11
CA ALA A 201 -12.35 -1.01 -8.86
C ALA A 201 -13.19 -0.31 -7.77
N THR A 202 -12.85 -0.56 -6.50
CA THR A 202 -13.47 0.14 -5.36
C THR A 202 -12.50 1.15 -4.76
N LEU A 203 -12.87 2.43 -4.77
CA LEU A 203 -12.10 3.57 -4.27
C LEU A 203 -12.90 4.34 -3.20
N ILE A 204 -13.68 3.63 -2.38
CA ILE A 204 -14.54 4.23 -1.35
C ILE A 204 -13.66 5.03 -0.39
N ARG A 205 -13.98 6.31 -0.17
CA ARG A 205 -13.20 7.24 0.69
C ARG A 205 -11.73 7.38 0.30
N ALA A 206 -11.32 6.98 -0.90
CA ALA A 206 -9.95 7.16 -1.36
C ALA A 206 -9.62 8.66 -1.53
N ASN A 207 -8.37 9.02 -1.27
CA ASN A 207 -7.88 10.38 -1.48
C ASN A 207 -7.12 10.47 -2.80
N LEU A 208 -7.75 11.00 -3.84
CA LEU A 208 -7.15 11.25 -5.16
C LEU A 208 -6.81 12.73 -5.36
N ARG A 209 -6.70 13.55 -4.30
CA ARG A 209 -6.45 14.99 -4.43
C ARG A 209 -5.24 15.27 -5.32
N SER A 210 -5.44 16.10 -6.35
CA SER A 210 -4.40 16.49 -7.31
C SER A 210 -3.77 15.33 -8.08
N ALA A 211 -4.41 14.16 -8.15
CA ALA A 211 -3.97 13.06 -9.01
C ALA A 211 -4.23 13.38 -10.50
N ASP A 212 -3.46 12.76 -11.37
CA ASP A 212 -3.66 12.77 -12.82
C ASP A 212 -4.34 11.48 -13.27
N LEU A 213 -5.61 11.57 -13.67
CA LEU A 213 -6.43 10.47 -14.18
C LEU A 213 -6.76 10.68 -15.67
N SER A 214 -5.99 11.52 -16.38
CA SER A 214 -6.25 11.78 -17.80
C SER A 214 -6.24 10.49 -18.62
N ASP A 215 -7.19 10.35 -19.54
CA ASP A 215 -7.41 9.14 -20.35
C ASP A 215 -7.68 7.84 -19.55
N ALA A 216 -7.87 7.90 -18.23
CA ALA A 216 -8.09 6.71 -17.42
C ALA A 216 -9.50 6.12 -17.61
N ASN A 217 -9.61 4.80 -17.47
CA ASN A 217 -10.89 4.10 -17.49
C ASN A 217 -11.34 3.74 -16.08
N LEU A 218 -12.29 4.50 -15.53
CA LEU A 218 -12.93 4.29 -14.23
C LEU A 218 -14.40 3.85 -14.39
N SER A 219 -14.76 3.23 -15.51
CA SER A 219 -16.15 2.80 -15.71
C SER A 219 -16.56 1.75 -14.67
N ASN A 220 -17.78 1.91 -14.17
CA ASN A 220 -18.39 1.11 -13.11
C ASN A 220 -17.58 1.05 -11.80
N THR A 221 -16.72 2.05 -11.54
CA THR A 221 -15.99 2.14 -10.25
C THR A 221 -16.89 2.61 -9.11
N ASN A 222 -16.54 2.24 -7.89
CA ASN A 222 -17.15 2.83 -6.70
C ASN A 222 -16.22 3.89 -6.07
N LEU A 223 -16.50 5.16 -6.32
CA LEU A 223 -15.80 6.34 -5.79
C LEU A 223 -16.62 7.05 -4.69
N SER A 224 -17.54 6.35 -4.03
CA SER A 224 -18.38 6.97 -3.01
C SER A 224 -17.53 7.61 -1.91
N GLU A 225 -17.85 8.86 -1.57
CA GLU A 225 -17.13 9.68 -0.58
C GLU A 225 -15.64 9.91 -0.90
N ALA A 226 -15.17 9.64 -2.12
CA ALA A 226 -13.78 9.88 -2.51
C ALA A 226 -13.45 11.38 -2.61
N THR A 227 -12.20 11.73 -2.36
CA THR A 227 -11.68 13.09 -2.58
C THR A 227 -11.00 13.19 -3.94
N LEU A 228 -11.65 13.87 -4.89
CA LEU A 228 -11.17 14.11 -6.25
C LEU A 228 -10.83 15.60 -6.48
N SER A 229 -10.70 16.41 -5.42
CA SER A 229 -10.45 17.85 -5.58
C SER A 229 -9.14 18.10 -6.34
N TRP A 230 -9.18 19.04 -7.29
CA TRP A 230 -8.02 19.43 -8.12
C TRP A 230 -7.44 18.31 -8.99
N THR A 231 -8.18 17.23 -9.22
CA THR A 231 -7.77 16.16 -10.13
C THR A 231 -7.81 16.59 -11.59
N ASN A 232 -6.94 16.00 -12.42
CA ASN A 232 -7.09 16.04 -13.86
C ASN A 232 -7.92 14.83 -14.30
N LEU A 233 -9.13 15.08 -14.79
CA LEU A 233 -10.09 14.09 -15.29
C LEU A 233 -10.32 14.25 -16.81
N SER A 234 -9.37 14.86 -17.53
CA SER A 234 -9.49 15.05 -18.99
C SER A 234 -9.55 13.70 -19.69
N ASP A 235 -10.52 13.50 -20.57
CA ASP A 235 -10.69 12.26 -21.34
C ASP A 235 -10.94 11.01 -20.46
N THR A 236 -11.32 11.18 -19.21
CA THR A 236 -11.59 10.08 -18.28
C THR A 236 -12.98 9.47 -18.52
N ASN A 237 -13.07 8.14 -18.48
CA ASN A 237 -14.34 7.41 -18.50
C ASN A 237 -14.82 7.09 -17.08
N LEU A 238 -15.88 7.75 -16.61
CA LEU A 238 -16.59 7.49 -15.35
C LEU A 238 -18.02 6.96 -15.59
N SER A 239 -18.28 6.38 -16.77
CA SER A 239 -19.62 5.83 -17.07
C SER A 239 -20.00 4.74 -16.06
N GLY A 240 -21.22 4.83 -15.52
CA GLY A 240 -21.75 3.93 -14.48
C GLY A 240 -21.05 4.03 -13.13
N ALA A 241 -20.11 4.96 -12.93
CA ALA A 241 -19.39 5.09 -11.67
C ALA A 241 -20.31 5.61 -10.55
N ASN A 242 -20.08 5.12 -9.32
CA ASN A 242 -20.71 5.67 -8.14
C ASN A 242 -19.85 6.78 -7.54
N LEU A 243 -20.26 8.03 -7.68
CA LEU A 243 -19.61 9.22 -7.12
C LEU A 243 -20.40 9.81 -5.95
N SER A 244 -21.27 9.01 -5.32
CA SER A 244 -22.14 9.53 -4.24
C SER A 244 -21.31 10.14 -3.11
N GLY A 245 -21.55 11.40 -2.76
CA GLY A 245 -20.81 12.13 -1.74
C GLY A 245 -19.36 12.49 -2.11
N ALA A 246 -18.91 12.21 -3.33
CA ALA A 246 -17.54 12.50 -3.75
C ALA A 246 -17.29 14.02 -3.86
N ASN A 247 -16.05 14.43 -3.60
CA ASN A 247 -15.65 15.84 -3.67
C ASN A 247 -14.81 16.10 -4.92
N LEU A 248 -15.40 16.72 -5.94
CA LEU A 248 -14.76 17.07 -7.21
C LEU A 248 -14.37 18.55 -7.31
N VAL A 249 -14.40 19.33 -6.21
CA VAL A 249 -14.12 20.77 -6.25
C VAL A 249 -12.78 21.07 -6.92
N GLY A 250 -12.81 21.92 -7.95
CA GLY A 250 -11.65 22.35 -8.71
C GLY A 250 -11.03 21.28 -9.63
N ALA A 251 -11.68 20.12 -9.79
CA ALA A 251 -11.29 19.15 -10.82
C ALA A 251 -11.39 19.78 -12.22
N LYS A 252 -10.52 19.36 -13.13
CA LYS A 252 -10.41 19.88 -14.50
C LYS A 252 -10.60 18.76 -15.50
N PHE A 253 -11.30 19.03 -16.59
CA PHE A 253 -11.47 18.12 -17.73
C PHE A 253 -11.92 18.88 -18.98
N THR A 254 -11.77 18.24 -20.14
CA THR A 254 -12.26 18.68 -21.46
C THR A 254 -13.23 17.69 -22.11
N SER A 255 -13.30 16.45 -21.63
CA SER A 255 -14.16 15.40 -22.21
C SER A 255 -14.36 14.31 -21.17
N LEU A 256 -15.25 14.57 -20.21
CA LEU A 256 -15.51 13.66 -19.10
C LEU A 256 -16.78 12.85 -19.35
N ASP A 257 -16.69 11.53 -19.35
CA ASP A 257 -17.86 10.66 -19.52
C ASP A 257 -18.46 10.28 -18.16
N LEU A 258 -19.63 10.83 -17.82
CA LEU A 258 -20.38 10.55 -16.60
C LEU A 258 -21.70 9.83 -16.89
N ARG A 259 -21.84 9.18 -18.06
CA ARG A 259 -23.09 8.51 -18.43
C ARG A 259 -23.53 7.50 -17.39
N GLY A 260 -24.75 7.59 -16.91
CA GLY A 260 -25.28 6.67 -15.89
C GLY A 260 -24.59 6.75 -14.52
N ALA A 261 -23.69 7.71 -14.29
CA ALA A 261 -22.98 7.84 -13.03
C ALA A 261 -23.92 8.33 -11.91
N ASN A 262 -23.65 7.92 -10.67
CA ASN A 262 -24.38 8.42 -9.50
C ASN A 262 -23.65 9.60 -8.87
N LEU A 263 -24.20 10.82 -8.99
CA LEU A 263 -23.66 12.06 -8.44
C LEU A 263 -24.38 12.50 -7.15
N SER A 264 -25.24 11.69 -6.54
CA SER A 264 -25.97 12.07 -5.32
C SER A 264 -25.05 12.57 -4.21
N GLY A 265 -25.27 13.78 -3.71
CA GLY A 265 -24.44 14.41 -2.67
C GLY A 265 -23.03 14.81 -3.13
N ALA A 266 -22.69 14.66 -4.41
CA ALA A 266 -21.38 15.03 -4.92
C ALA A 266 -21.18 16.55 -4.90
N LYS A 267 -19.94 16.99 -4.63
CA LYS A 267 -19.54 18.40 -4.62
C LYS A 267 -18.85 18.76 -5.92
N LEU A 268 -19.53 19.52 -6.77
CA LEU A 268 -19.08 19.94 -8.10
C LEU A 268 -18.83 21.45 -8.18
N THR A 269 -18.92 22.19 -7.07
CA THR A 269 -18.65 23.64 -7.05
C THR A 269 -17.32 23.98 -7.74
N GLY A 270 -17.38 24.92 -8.68
CA GLY A 270 -16.22 25.42 -9.43
C GLY A 270 -15.73 24.52 -10.57
N VAL A 271 -16.41 23.41 -10.85
CA VAL A 271 -16.15 22.53 -12.00
C VAL A 271 -16.84 23.07 -13.25
N ASN A 272 -16.20 23.03 -14.42
CA ASN A 272 -16.86 23.32 -15.69
C ASN A 272 -17.47 22.05 -16.28
N LEU A 273 -18.80 21.92 -16.29
CA LEU A 273 -19.51 20.74 -16.80
C LEU A 273 -19.94 20.85 -18.27
N ASP A 274 -19.59 21.91 -18.99
CA ASP A 274 -20.09 22.16 -20.36
C ASP A 274 -19.70 21.05 -21.36
N GLU A 275 -18.56 20.40 -21.16
CA GLU A 275 -18.04 19.31 -22.01
C GLU A 275 -18.18 17.93 -21.37
N ALA A 276 -18.91 17.82 -20.26
CA ALA A 276 -19.18 16.53 -19.62
C ALA A 276 -20.39 15.84 -20.29
N ASN A 277 -20.27 14.53 -20.53
CA ASN A 277 -21.40 13.71 -20.94
C ASN A 277 -22.17 13.22 -19.71
N LEU A 278 -23.33 13.81 -19.45
CA LEU A 278 -24.14 13.53 -18.26
C LEU A 278 -25.40 12.71 -18.58
N ASP A 279 -25.48 12.08 -19.76
CA ASP A 279 -26.67 11.31 -20.14
C ASP A 279 -27.00 10.23 -19.10
N ARG A 280 -28.20 10.33 -18.53
CA ARG A 280 -28.74 9.44 -17.49
C ARG A 280 -27.93 9.43 -16.18
N ALA A 281 -27.11 10.44 -15.91
CA ALA A 281 -26.46 10.56 -14.62
C ALA A 281 -27.50 10.91 -13.54
N TYR A 282 -27.35 10.34 -12.35
CA TYR A 282 -28.26 10.51 -11.23
C TYR A 282 -27.79 11.62 -10.30
N TYR A 283 -28.72 12.40 -9.74
CA TYR A 283 -28.42 13.40 -8.71
C TYR A 283 -29.53 13.43 -7.66
N ASN A 284 -29.29 14.11 -6.54
CA ASN A 284 -30.30 14.42 -5.53
C ASN A 284 -30.18 15.88 -5.05
N ASN A 285 -31.05 16.29 -4.13
CA ASN A 285 -31.07 17.61 -3.50
C ASN A 285 -29.78 17.98 -2.73
N GLU A 286 -28.93 17.01 -2.39
CA GLU A 286 -27.63 17.24 -1.73
C GLU A 286 -26.49 17.46 -2.73
N THR A 287 -26.75 17.28 -4.03
CA THR A 287 -25.73 17.45 -5.08
C THR A 287 -25.45 18.94 -5.29
N ASP A 288 -24.19 19.34 -5.12
CA ASP A 288 -23.75 20.73 -5.17
C ASP A 288 -23.16 21.06 -6.55
N PHE A 289 -24.02 21.51 -7.47
CA PHE A 289 -23.64 21.83 -8.85
C PHE A 289 -22.91 23.18 -8.99
N PRO A 290 -22.12 23.38 -10.05
CA PRO A 290 -21.51 24.67 -10.36
C PRO A 290 -22.55 25.79 -10.52
N ILE A 291 -22.19 27.00 -10.11
CA ILE A 291 -23.05 28.18 -10.28
C ILE A 291 -23.36 28.38 -11.77
N GLY A 292 -24.64 28.53 -12.09
CA GLY A 292 -25.11 28.77 -13.46
C GLY A 292 -25.29 27.51 -14.31
N PHE A 293 -24.96 26.34 -13.78
CA PHE A 293 -25.19 25.06 -14.43
C PHE A 293 -26.69 24.78 -14.61
N ARG A 294 -27.10 24.37 -15.80
CA ARG A 294 -28.50 24.07 -16.16
C ARG A 294 -28.57 22.75 -16.92
N ALA A 295 -28.70 21.62 -16.22
CA ALA A 295 -28.73 20.30 -16.86
C ALA A 295 -30.02 19.51 -16.63
N TYR A 296 -31.16 20.18 -16.74
CA TYR A 296 -32.46 19.57 -16.43
C TYR A 296 -32.90 18.45 -17.39
N THR A 297 -32.30 18.28 -18.58
CA THR A 297 -32.75 17.27 -19.56
C THR A 297 -31.87 16.02 -19.66
N GLN A 298 -30.63 16.06 -19.17
CA GLN A 298 -29.70 14.93 -19.26
C GLN A 298 -29.65 14.10 -17.96
N LEU A 299 -30.00 14.73 -16.84
CA LEU A 299 -29.91 14.15 -15.51
C LEU A 299 -31.22 13.48 -15.07
N ILE A 300 -31.09 12.51 -14.17
CA ILE A 300 -32.19 11.82 -13.49
C ILE A 300 -32.17 12.19 -12.01
N GLU A 301 -33.25 12.79 -11.51
CA GLU A 301 -33.40 13.11 -10.09
C GLU A 301 -33.79 11.85 -9.30
N LEU A 302 -33.02 11.51 -8.27
CA LEU A 302 -33.36 10.49 -7.28
C LEU A 302 -34.20 11.11 -6.17
N LEU A 303 -35.48 10.72 -6.12
CA LEU A 303 -36.39 11.08 -5.05
C LEU A 303 -36.04 10.26 -3.80
N GLN A 304 -35.72 10.93 -2.69
CA GLN A 304 -35.54 10.30 -1.37
C GLN A 304 -36.88 9.80 -0.82
#